data_AF-A0A160V940-F1
#
_entry.id   AF-A0A160V940-F1
#
_cell.length_a   1.000
_cell.length_b   1.000
_cell.length_c   1.000
_cell.angle_alpha   90.00
_cell.angle_beta   90.00
_cell.angle_gamma   90.00
#
_symmetry.space_group_name_H-M   'P 1'
#
loop_
_entity.id
_entity.type
_entity.pdbx_description
1 polymer ?
#
loop_
_entity_poly.entity_id
_entity_poly.type
_entity_poly.pdbx_seq_one_letter_code
_entity_poly.pdbx_strand_id
1 'polypeptide(L)'
;MFIVLGRRFAEVRLAGDSAEEQRSVLKDYAGPFISQLLMLSAAAAWLSYTLYTVEATNLPENNTMLFTLPLVTFGLFRYLYLLNNSEQAEAPEQLIVRDLPLVLSIISWVAVSTLVLLLNS
;
A
#
# COMPACT_ATOMS: atom_id res chain seq x y z
N MET A 1 10.23 -0.49 -0.20
CA MET A 1 10.07 -1.96 -0.08
C MET A 1 8.69 -2.44 -0.50
N PHE A 2 7.59 -1.86 0.01
CA PHE A 2 6.21 -2.30 -0.28
C PHE A 2 5.88 -2.42 -1.79
N ILE A 3 6.19 -1.41 -2.60
CA ILE A 3 5.91 -1.42 -4.05
C ILE A 3 6.68 -2.53 -4.79
N VAL A 4 7.94 -2.78 -4.40
CA VAL A 4 8.78 -3.84 -5.00
C VAL A 4 8.20 -5.23 -4.71
N LEU A 5 7.71 -5.46 -3.48
CA LEU A 5 7.03 -6.70 -3.10
C LEU A 5 5.71 -6.87 -3.85
N GLY A 6 4.94 -5.78 -4.03
CA GLY A 6 3.71 -5.79 -4.82
C GLY A 6 3.95 -6.21 -6.27
N ARG A 7 5.04 -5.73 -6.89
CA ARG A 7 5.42 -6.12 -8.25
C ARG A 7 5.76 -7.61 -8.35
N ARG A 8 6.54 -8.13 -7.40
CA ARG A 8 6.89 -9.56 -7.38
C ARG A 8 5.68 -10.46 -7.11
N PHE A 9 4.76 -10.03 -6.26
CA PHE A 9 3.49 -10.74 -6.03
C PHE A 9 2.67 -10.82 -7.32
N ALA A 10 2.53 -9.71 -8.04
CA ALA A 10 1.81 -9.68 -9.30
C ALA A 10 2.44 -10.58 -10.37
N GLU A 11 3.76 -10.49 -10.56
CA GLU A 11 4.49 -11.34 -11.50
C GLU A 11 4.28 -12.84 -11.21
N VAL A 12 4.29 -13.24 -9.94
CA VAL A 12 4.04 -14.63 -9.52
C VAL A 12 2.59 -15.05 -9.75
N ARG A 13 1.62 -14.19 -9.41
CA ARG A 13 0.18 -14.51 -9.54
C ARG A 13 -0.26 -14.62 -11.00
N LEU A 14 0.31 -13.80 -11.88
CA LEU A 14 -0.03 -13.76 -13.30
C LEU A 14 0.66 -14.84 -14.12
N ALA A 15 1.76 -15.40 -13.63
CA ALA A 15 2.45 -16.50 -14.30
C ALA A 15 1.66 -17.83 -14.30
N GLY A 16 0.70 -18.01 -13.37
CA GLY A 16 -0.23 -19.16 -13.36
C GLY A 16 0.44 -20.55 -13.40
N ASP A 17 -0.30 -21.57 -13.87
CA ASP A 17 0.20 -22.95 -14.12
C ASP A 17 1.19 -23.03 -15.30
N SER A 18 1.22 -22.01 -16.17
CA SER A 18 2.16 -21.93 -17.31
C SER A 18 3.58 -21.49 -16.89
N ALA A 19 3.76 -21.11 -15.61
CA ALA A 19 5.06 -20.77 -15.04
C ALA A 19 6.00 -21.98 -14.87
N GLU A 20 5.44 -23.19 -14.77
CA GLU A 20 6.23 -24.41 -14.52
C GLU A 20 7.20 -24.72 -15.66
N GLU A 21 6.90 -24.31 -16.90
CA GLU A 21 7.73 -24.64 -18.08
C GLU A 21 8.82 -23.60 -18.39
N GLN A 22 8.70 -22.34 -17.94
CA GLN A 22 9.59 -21.27 -18.41
C GLN A 22 10.68 -20.79 -17.43
N ARG A 23 10.49 -20.83 -16.10
CA ARG A 23 11.52 -20.35 -15.14
C ARG A 23 11.45 -21.03 -13.78
N SER A 24 12.37 -21.95 -13.50
CA SER A 24 12.44 -22.71 -12.23
C SER A 24 12.62 -21.85 -10.96
N VAL A 25 13.04 -20.59 -11.09
CA VAL A 25 13.29 -19.67 -9.96
C VAL A 25 12.00 -19.08 -9.38
N LEU A 26 10.89 -19.07 -10.13
CA LEU A 26 9.60 -18.59 -9.61
C LEU A 26 8.92 -19.60 -8.68
N LYS A 27 9.32 -20.87 -8.70
CA LYS A 27 8.72 -21.95 -7.91
C LYS A 27 8.90 -21.74 -6.40
N ASP A 28 10.04 -21.18 -5.98
CA ASP A 28 10.33 -20.88 -4.57
C ASP A 28 9.55 -19.66 -4.04
N TYR A 29 9.11 -18.78 -4.94
CA TYR A 29 8.37 -17.56 -4.64
C TYR A 29 6.85 -17.69 -4.86
N ALA A 30 6.40 -18.78 -5.51
CA ALA A 30 5.00 -19.05 -5.87
C ALA A 30 4.05 -19.39 -4.69
N GLY A 31 4.53 -19.27 -3.45
CA GLY A 31 3.78 -19.60 -2.26
C GLY A 31 3.12 -18.42 -1.54
N PRO A 32 2.37 -18.70 -0.44
CA PRO A 32 1.81 -17.66 0.44
C PRO A 32 2.86 -16.75 1.09
N PHE A 33 4.15 -17.10 0.98
CA PHE A 33 5.27 -16.35 1.55
C PHE A 33 5.36 -14.91 1.04
N ILE A 34 5.23 -14.66 -0.28
CA ILE A 34 5.25 -13.28 -0.80
C ILE A 34 4.05 -12.49 -0.29
N SER A 35 2.87 -13.12 -0.22
CA SER A 35 1.67 -12.48 0.35
C SER A 35 1.88 -12.10 1.81
N GLN A 36 2.50 -12.98 2.61
CA GLN A 36 2.84 -12.70 4.01
C GLN A 36 3.85 -11.56 4.15
N LEU A 37 4.91 -11.55 3.36
CA LEU A 37 5.88 -10.45 3.35
C LEU A 37 5.23 -9.12 2.94
N LEU A 38 4.33 -9.15 1.96
CA LEU A 38 3.57 -7.98 1.54
C LEU A 38 2.70 -7.47 2.70
N MET A 39 1.91 -8.33 3.34
CA MET A 39 1.07 -7.96 4.49
C MET A 39 1.90 -7.43 5.67
N LEU A 40 3.02 -8.07 6.00
CA LEU A 40 3.94 -7.62 7.05
C LEU A 40 4.52 -6.23 6.74
N SER A 41 4.94 -6.01 5.50
CA SER A 41 5.47 -4.71 5.09
C SER A 41 4.40 -3.61 5.07
N ALA A 42 3.15 -3.96 4.72
CA ALA A 42 2.01 -3.06 4.77
C ALA A 42 1.67 -2.66 6.21
N ALA A 43 1.62 -3.66 7.12
CA ALA A 43 1.40 -3.45 8.55
C ALA A 43 2.52 -2.61 9.18
N ALA A 44 3.78 -2.86 8.82
CA ALA A 44 4.91 -2.06 9.29
C ALA A 44 4.84 -0.62 8.80
N ALA A 45 4.47 -0.38 7.54
CA ALA A 45 4.26 0.97 7.01
C ALA A 45 3.11 1.70 7.72
N TRP A 46 2.00 1.01 7.95
CA TRP A 46 0.85 1.54 8.68
C TRP A 46 1.19 1.87 10.14
N LEU A 47 1.91 0.99 10.83
CA LEU A 47 2.39 1.22 12.19
C LEU A 47 3.37 2.39 12.25
N SER A 48 4.33 2.46 11.32
CA SER A 48 5.28 3.56 11.23
C SER A 48 4.59 4.91 11.02
N TYR A 49 3.56 4.95 10.18
CA TYR A 49 2.77 6.17 9.97
C TYR A 49 1.97 6.54 11.22
N THR A 50 1.35 5.56 11.87
CA THR A 50 0.59 5.77 13.11
C THR A 50 1.48 6.33 14.22
N LEU A 51 2.67 5.75 14.42
CA LEU A 51 3.65 6.25 15.38
C LEU A 51 4.09 7.67 15.04
N TYR A 52 4.34 7.98 13.75
CA TYR A 52 4.65 9.33 13.33
C TYR A 52 3.55 10.33 13.71
N THR A 53 2.27 9.97 13.50
CA THR A 53 1.15 10.87 13.84
C THR A 53 0.95 11.12 15.34
N VAL A 54 1.57 10.30 16.21
CA VAL A 54 1.46 10.40 17.67
C VAL A 54 2.71 11.03 18.30
N GLU A 55 3.90 10.65 17.84
CA GLU A 55 5.17 11.00 18.49
C GLU A 55 5.88 12.21 17.86
N ALA A 56 5.57 12.57 16.61
CA ALA A 56 6.36 13.60 15.94
C ALA A 56 6.09 14.98 16.55
N THR A 57 7.14 15.60 17.07
CA THR A 57 7.14 16.91 17.73
C THR A 57 6.82 18.08 16.80
N ASN A 58 6.82 17.83 15.48
CA ASN A 58 6.48 18.80 14.44
C ASN A 58 4.97 18.83 14.11
N LEU A 59 4.15 18.12 14.90
CA LEU A 59 2.71 18.01 14.70
C LEU A 59 1.93 18.82 15.74
N PRO A 60 0.69 19.17 15.43
CA PRO A 60 -0.23 19.77 16.40
C PRO A 60 -0.38 18.92 17.66
N GLU A 61 -0.23 19.52 18.84
CA GLU A 61 -0.44 18.82 20.13
C GLU A 61 -1.85 18.22 20.26
N ASN A 62 -2.81 18.70 19.48
CA ASN A 62 -4.20 18.24 19.48
C ASN A 62 -4.41 16.91 18.70
N ASN A 63 -3.35 16.16 18.38
CA ASN A 63 -3.39 14.85 17.70
C ASN A 63 -4.27 14.80 16.43
N THR A 64 -4.49 15.96 15.79
CA THR A 64 -5.48 16.11 14.71
C THR A 64 -5.07 15.35 13.46
N MET A 65 -3.79 15.00 13.32
CA MET A 65 -3.32 14.11 12.26
C MET A 65 -3.83 12.67 12.38
N LEU A 66 -4.31 12.20 13.54
CA LEU A 66 -4.95 10.89 13.66
C LEU A 66 -6.20 10.77 12.77
N PHE A 67 -6.87 11.87 12.42
CA PHE A 67 -8.00 11.84 11.49
C PHE A 67 -7.62 11.43 10.05
N THR A 68 -6.34 11.49 9.71
CA THR A 68 -5.84 11.00 8.41
C THR A 68 -5.68 9.47 8.37
N LEU A 69 -5.68 8.81 9.53
CA LEU A 69 -5.41 7.37 9.67
C LEU A 69 -6.48 6.47 9.03
N PRO A 70 -7.79 6.71 9.17
CA PRO A 70 -8.82 5.95 8.45
C PRO A 70 -8.64 6.04 6.93
N LEU A 71 -8.20 7.19 6.43
CA LEU A 71 -8.02 7.45 5.00
C LEU A 71 -6.80 6.71 4.43
N VAL A 72 -5.68 6.75 5.14
CA VAL A 72 -4.48 5.95 4.80
C VAL A 72 -4.80 4.46 4.86
N THR A 73 -5.55 4.02 5.88
CA THR A 73 -5.99 2.63 6.02
C THR A 73 -6.86 2.18 4.86
N PHE A 74 -7.82 3.03 4.43
CA PHE A 74 -8.65 2.76 3.26
C PHE A 74 -7.80 2.61 1.99
N GLY A 75 -6.86 3.52 1.75
CA GLY A 75 -5.96 3.44 0.59
C GLY A 75 -5.14 2.15 0.59
N LEU A 76 -4.59 1.78 1.75
CA LEU A 76 -3.77 0.58 1.91
C LEU A 76 -4.60 -0.70 1.68
N PHE A 77 -5.82 -0.77 2.19
CA PHE A 77 -6.73 -1.89 1.95
C PHE A 77 -7.20 -1.96 0.49
N ARG A 78 -7.50 -0.81 -0.13
CA ARG A 78 -7.89 -0.75 -1.55
C ARG A 78 -6.77 -1.23 -2.45
N TYR A 79 -5.53 -0.84 -2.16
CA TYR A 79 -4.37 -1.31 -2.89
C TYR A 79 -4.18 -2.84 -2.75
N LEU A 80 -4.26 -3.38 -1.53
CA LEU A 80 -4.19 -4.83 -1.31
C LEU A 80 -5.33 -5.58 -2.02
N TYR A 81 -6.55 -5.02 -2.01
CA TYR A 81 -7.69 -5.58 -2.73
C TYR A 81 -7.45 -5.64 -4.24
N LEU A 82 -6.98 -4.54 -4.84
CA LEU A 82 -6.70 -4.47 -6.28
C LEU A 82 -5.60 -5.45 -6.67
N LEU A 83 -4.55 -5.54 -5.86
CA LEU A 83 -3.45 -6.46 -6.10
C LEU A 83 -3.91 -7.92 -6.03
N ASN A 84 -4.84 -8.25 -5.12
CA ASN A 84 -5.36 -9.61 -4.98
C ASN A 84 -6.41 -9.94 -6.03
N ASN A 85 -7.31 -9.02 -6.42
CA ASN A 85 -8.47 -9.35 -7.25
C ASN A 85 -8.39 -8.92 -8.71
N SER A 86 -7.40 -8.11 -9.12
CA SER A 86 -7.32 -7.63 -10.51
C SER A 86 -6.38 -8.49 -11.35
N GLU A 87 -6.85 -8.93 -12.51
CA GLU A 87 -6.01 -9.55 -13.56
C GLU A 87 -4.98 -8.57 -14.13
N GLN A 88 -5.17 -7.26 -13.91
CA GLN A 88 -4.26 -6.19 -14.37
C GLN A 88 -3.14 -5.88 -13.36
N ALA A 89 -2.83 -6.82 -12.46
CA ALA A 89 -1.77 -6.63 -11.46
C ALA A 89 -0.37 -6.49 -12.06
N GLU A 90 -0.17 -6.75 -13.36
CA GLU A 90 1.11 -6.73 -14.08
C GLU A 90 1.98 -5.50 -13.80
N ALA A 91 1.35 -4.35 -13.53
CA ALA A 91 2.03 -3.13 -13.11
C ALA A 91 1.34 -2.53 -11.86
N PRO A 92 1.82 -2.83 -10.63
CA PRO A 92 1.25 -2.30 -9.40
C PRO A 92 1.30 -0.77 -9.33
N GLU A 93 2.33 -0.14 -9.89
CA GLU A 93 2.38 1.31 -10.04
C GLU A 93 1.24 1.87 -10.91
N GLN A 94 0.81 1.13 -11.94
CA GLN A 94 -0.29 1.56 -12.81
C GLN A 94 -1.65 1.32 -12.16
N LEU A 95 -1.79 0.28 -11.32
CA LEU A 95 -2.98 0.08 -10.49
C LEU A 95 -3.26 1.31 -9.62
N ILE A 96 -2.20 1.95 -9.10
CA ILE A 96 -2.34 3.13 -8.25
C ILE A 96 -2.96 4.30 -9.01
N VAL A 97 -2.56 4.52 -10.25
CA VAL A 97 -3.00 5.66 -11.07
C VAL A 97 -4.37 5.40 -11.73
N ARG A 98 -4.71 4.13 -12.01
CA ARG A 98 -5.96 3.77 -12.69
C ARG A 98 -7.15 3.65 -11.75
N ASP A 99 -6.95 3.31 -10.48
CA ASP A 99 -8.06 3.19 -9.53
C ASP A 99 -8.43 4.56 -8.95
N LEU A 100 -9.55 5.09 -9.44
CA LEU A 100 -10.10 6.38 -9.03
C LEU A 100 -10.29 6.50 -7.50
N PRO A 101 -10.84 5.48 -6.79
CA PRO A 101 -10.92 5.49 -5.34
C PRO A 101 -9.55 5.59 -4.64
N LEU A 102 -8.53 4.90 -5.13
CA LEU A 102 -7.19 4.98 -4.55
C LEU A 102 -6.57 6.36 -4.75
N VAL A 103 -6.63 6.92 -5.96
CA VAL A 103 -6.14 8.27 -6.25
C VAL A 103 -6.85 9.30 -5.37
N LEU A 104 -8.17 9.21 -5.24
CA LEU A 104 -8.94 10.11 -4.38
C LEU A 104 -8.52 10.00 -2.91
N SER A 105 -8.23 8.80 -2.42
CA SER A 105 -7.74 8.62 -1.04
C SER A 105 -6.39 9.29 -0.81
N ILE A 106 -5.46 9.19 -1.76
CA ILE A 106 -4.14 9.82 -1.70
C ILE A 106 -4.28 11.35 -1.74
N ILE A 107 -5.09 11.87 -2.67
CA ILE A 107 -5.32 13.33 -2.79
C ILE A 107 -5.98 13.87 -1.52
N SER A 108 -7.01 13.19 -1.03
CA SER A 108 -7.70 13.58 0.21
C SER A 108 -6.74 13.56 1.39
N TRP A 109 -5.80 12.61 1.43
CA TRP A 109 -4.82 12.51 2.49
C TRP A 109 -3.86 13.69 2.48
N VAL A 110 -3.27 14.01 1.32
CA VAL A 110 -2.41 15.19 1.16
C VAL A 110 -3.15 16.47 1.53
N ALA A 111 -4.40 16.61 1.09
CA ALA A 111 -5.23 17.79 1.38
C ALA A 111 -5.48 17.95 2.88
N VAL A 112 -5.90 16.87 3.57
CA VAL A 112 -6.17 16.91 5.01
C VAL A 112 -4.87 17.14 5.80
N SER A 113 -3.78 16.46 5.46
CA SER A 113 -2.49 16.67 6.13
C SER A 113 -1.98 18.10 5.97
N THR A 114 -2.10 18.68 4.77
CA THR A 114 -1.69 20.08 4.53
C THR A 114 -2.59 21.05 5.27
N LEU A 115 -3.91 20.83 5.27
CA LEU A 115 -4.86 21.67 6.00
C LEU A 115 -4.60 21.64 7.51
N VAL A 116 -4.35 20.48 8.09
CA VAL A 116 -4.03 20.32 9.51
C VAL A 116 -2.73 21.04 9.88
N LEU A 117 -1.72 20.99 9.02
CA LEU A 117 -0.45 21.70 9.24
C LEU A 117 -0.63 23.22 9.13
N LEU A 118 -1.38 23.72 8.15
CA LEU A 118 -1.62 25.16 7.95
C LEU A 118 -2.55 25.78 9.01
N LEU A 119 -3.53 25.03 9.52
CA LEU A 119 -4.44 25.52 10.56
C LEU A 119 -3.77 25.60 11.93
N ASN A 120 -2.64 24.93 12.11
CA ASN A 120 -1.96 24.80 13.39
C ASN A 120 -0.47 25.23 13.32
N SER A 121 -0.10 25.97 12.26
CA SER A 121 1.14 26.73 12.14
C SER A 121 0.91 28.18 12.57
#